data_AF-A0A366MBG3-F1
#
_entry.id   AF-A0A366MBG3-F1
#
_cell.length_a   1.000
_cell.length_b   1.000
_cell.length_c   1.000
_cell.angle_alpha   90.00
_cell.angle_beta   90.00
_cell.angle_gamma   90.00
#
_symmetry.space_group_name_H-M   'P 1'
#
loop_
_entity.id
_entity.type
_entity.pdbx_description
1 polymer ?
#
loop_
_entity_poly.entity_id
_entity_poly.type
_entity_poly.pdbx_seq_one_letter_code
_entity_poly.pdbx_strand_id
1 'polypeptide(L)'
;MNINDSQFINNITMEGVSNGGGAIVNEGNLIVYNSNFTSNKVAYGGGAIYIDQTAINVTIINSNFNNNSVTITGGAIFTIDSLFRANMVINGSNFTNNKALSSDGAITNG
;
A
#
# COMPACT_ATOMS: atom_id res chain seq x y z
N MET A 1 -8.34 11.05 -0.38
CA MET A 1 -8.66 10.25 -1.58
C MET A 1 -9.67 9.19 -1.18
N ASN A 2 -10.73 9.00 -1.97
CA ASN A 2 -11.76 7.98 -1.75
C ASN A 2 -11.77 7.02 -2.93
N ILE A 3 -11.64 5.72 -2.65
CA ILE A 3 -11.58 4.64 -3.63
C ILE A 3 -12.60 3.59 -3.22
N ASN A 4 -13.55 3.30 -4.12
CA ASN A 4 -14.63 2.35 -3.87
C ASN A 4 -14.78 1.46 -5.09
N ASP A 5 -15.00 0.17 -4.87
CA ASP A 5 -15.33 -0.81 -5.91
C ASP A 5 -14.38 -0.78 -7.11
N SER A 6 -13.09 -0.53 -6.85
CA SER A 6 -12.07 -0.24 -7.86
C SER A 6 -11.10 -1.41 -8.04
N GLN A 7 -10.49 -1.50 -9.23
CA GLN A 7 -9.48 -2.51 -9.56
C GLN A 7 -8.17 -1.84 -9.99
N PHE A 8 -7.08 -2.18 -9.32
CA PHE A 8 -5.72 -1.75 -9.67
C PHE A 8 -4.90 -2.99 -10.02
N ILE A 9 -4.60 -3.15 -11.30
CA ILE A 9 -3.99 -4.37 -11.84
C ILE A 9 -2.72 -4.02 -12.60
N ASN A 10 -1.61 -4.69 -12.27
CA ASN A 10 -0.33 -4.55 -12.96
C ASN A 10 0.20 -3.11 -13.05
N ASN A 11 -0.09 -2.27 -12.07
CA ASN A 11 0.49 -0.94 -12.01
C ASN A 11 1.92 -1.04 -11.49
N ILE A 12 2.82 -0.30 -12.13
CA ILE A 12 4.25 -0.30 -11.80
C ILE A 12 4.72 1.14 -11.75
N THR A 13 5.27 1.55 -10.61
CA THR A 13 6.02 2.80 -10.51
C THR A 13 7.46 2.58 -10.99
N MET A 14 8.00 3.54 -11.74
CA MET A 14 9.30 3.44 -12.41
C MET A 14 10.44 3.10 -11.43
N GLU A 15 11.39 2.28 -11.90
CA GLU A 15 12.60 1.97 -11.13
C GLU A 15 13.38 3.25 -10.80
N GLY A 16 13.89 3.36 -9.58
CA GLY A 16 14.66 4.50 -9.11
C GLY A 16 13.85 5.59 -8.38
N VAL A 17 12.52 5.48 -8.32
CA VAL A 17 11.71 6.33 -7.42
C VAL A 17 11.84 5.81 -5.99
N SER A 18 12.53 6.55 -5.15
CA SER A 18 12.46 6.39 -3.69
C SER A 18 11.07 6.86 -3.22
N ASN A 19 10.35 6.00 -2.51
CA ASN A 19 9.03 6.24 -1.89
C ASN A 19 7.84 6.20 -2.88
N GLY A 20 7.62 5.05 -3.51
CA GLY A 20 6.51 4.85 -4.42
C GLY A 20 5.48 3.83 -3.93
N GLY A 21 4.26 3.96 -4.46
CA GLY A 21 3.24 2.93 -4.42
C GLY A 21 3.05 2.34 -5.81
N GLY A 22 3.00 1.01 -5.93
CA GLY A 22 2.84 0.35 -7.22
C GLY A 22 1.57 0.79 -7.95
N ALA A 23 0.49 1.06 -7.20
CA ALA A 23 -0.76 1.62 -7.72
C ALA A 23 -1.07 3.02 -7.18
N ILE A 24 -0.85 3.25 -5.88
CA ILE A 24 -1.29 4.48 -5.20
C ILE A 24 -0.17 5.04 -4.32
N VAL A 25 0.13 6.32 -4.50
CA VAL A 25 0.85 7.15 -3.54
C VAL A 25 -0.18 8.05 -2.86
N ASN A 26 -0.25 8.01 -1.53
CA ASN A 26 -1.19 8.81 -0.76
C ASN A 26 -0.47 9.69 0.28
N GLU A 27 -0.68 11.00 0.18
CA GLU A 27 -0.10 12.03 1.04
C GLU A 27 -1.14 12.72 1.96
N GLY A 28 -2.30 12.07 2.17
CA GLY A 28 -3.38 12.66 2.97
C GLY A 28 -4.33 11.61 3.52
N ASN A 29 -5.60 11.98 3.75
CA ASN A 29 -6.60 11.01 4.18
C ASN A 29 -6.93 10.01 3.06
N LEU A 30 -6.97 8.72 3.37
CA LEU A 30 -7.28 7.66 2.41
C LEU A 30 -8.44 6.80 2.91
N ILE A 31 -9.43 6.59 2.06
CA ILE A 31 -10.49 5.62 2.28
C ILE A 31 -10.53 4.68 1.08
N VAL A 32 -10.38 3.38 1.34
CA VAL A 32 -10.47 2.31 0.35
C VAL A 32 -11.53 1.32 0.81
N TYR A 33 -12.53 1.07 -0.04
CA TYR A 33 -13.61 0.13 0.23
C TYR A 33 -13.80 -0.83 -0.94
N ASN A 34 -14.04 -2.12 -0.66
CA ASN A 34 -14.40 -3.13 -1.65
C ASN A 34 -13.51 -3.13 -2.91
N SER A 35 -12.22 -2.87 -2.77
CA SER A 35 -11.33 -2.69 -3.92
C SER A 35 -10.28 -3.79 -4.00
N ASN A 36 -9.76 -4.06 -5.19
CA ASN A 36 -8.73 -5.06 -5.41
C ASN A 36 -7.44 -4.44 -5.96
N PHE A 37 -6.32 -4.90 -5.41
CA PHE A 37 -4.96 -4.57 -5.83
C PHE A 37 -4.26 -5.87 -6.21
N THR A 38 -4.02 -6.06 -7.50
CA THR A 38 -3.44 -7.30 -8.01
C THR A 38 -2.17 -7.04 -8.81
N SER A 39 -1.10 -7.74 -8.43
CA SER A 39 0.17 -7.74 -9.19
C SER A 39 0.77 -6.35 -9.43
N ASN A 40 0.52 -5.40 -8.52
CA ASN A 40 1.15 -4.09 -8.56
C ASN A 40 2.58 -4.18 -7.99
N LYS A 41 3.50 -3.35 -8.50
CA LYS A 41 4.92 -3.45 -8.16
C LYS A 41 5.59 -2.09 -8.01
N VAL A 42 6.57 -2.02 -7.11
CA VAL A 42 7.46 -0.86 -6.97
C VAL A 42 8.85 -1.29 -6.53
N ALA A 43 9.87 -0.47 -6.82
CA ALA A 43 11.22 -0.74 -6.36
C ALA A 43 11.37 -0.52 -4.83
N TYR A 44 10.82 0.57 -4.30
CA TYR A 44 10.92 0.97 -2.89
C TYR A 44 9.59 1.57 -2.39
N GLY A 45 9.04 1.07 -1.28
CA GLY A 45 7.78 1.55 -0.70
C GLY A 45 6.70 0.46 -0.66
N GLY A 46 5.49 0.77 -1.11
CA GLY A 46 4.35 -0.15 -1.03
C GLY A 46 4.04 -0.81 -2.37
N GLY A 47 4.04 -2.14 -2.43
CA GLY A 47 3.79 -2.92 -3.64
C GLY A 47 2.47 -2.54 -4.33
N ALA A 48 1.45 -2.15 -3.55
CA ALA A 48 0.23 -1.55 -4.05
C ALA A 48 0.08 -0.10 -3.58
N ILE A 49 0.12 0.14 -2.27
CA ILE A 49 -0.19 1.44 -1.68
C ILE A 49 0.98 1.89 -0.82
N TYR A 50 1.49 3.08 -1.12
CA TYR A 50 2.39 3.83 -0.26
C TYR A 50 1.62 4.95 0.44
N ILE A 51 1.81 5.05 1.75
CA ILE A 51 1.19 6.04 2.62
C ILE A 51 2.29 6.90 3.22
N ASP A 52 2.29 8.17 2.85
CA ASP A 52 3.28 9.15 3.29
C ASP A 52 3.04 9.58 4.75
N GLN A 53 4.09 10.16 5.35
CA GLN A 53 4.08 10.68 6.72
C GLN A 53 3.01 11.77 6.97
N THR A 54 2.52 12.44 5.92
CA THR A 54 1.47 13.47 6.04
C THR A 54 0.06 12.89 6.17
N ALA A 55 -0.11 11.57 6.01
CA ALA A 55 -1.41 10.92 6.14
C ALA A 55 -1.86 10.89 7.61
N ILE A 56 -3.09 11.37 7.86
CA ILE A 56 -3.65 11.43 9.22
C ILE A 56 -4.64 10.27 9.45
N ASN A 57 -5.51 10.00 8.48
CA ASN A 57 -6.51 8.93 8.57
C ASN A 57 -6.45 8.02 7.35
N VAL A 58 -6.20 6.74 7.58
CA VAL A 58 -6.23 5.71 6.55
C VAL A 58 -7.20 4.61 6.95
N THR A 59 -8.20 4.36 6.12
CA THR A 59 -9.19 3.31 6.31
C THR A 59 -9.24 2.43 5.08
N ILE A 60 -8.99 1.14 5.25
CA ILE A 60 -9.03 0.14 4.18
C ILE A 60 -9.93 -0.99 4.67
N ILE A 61 -11.07 -1.16 4.00
CA ILE A 61 -12.11 -2.09 4.43
C ILE A 61 -12.49 -3.01 3.26
N ASN A 62 -12.71 -4.28 3.56
CA ASN A 62 -13.24 -5.29 2.63
C ASN A 62 -12.49 -5.34 1.29
N SER A 63 -11.18 -5.11 1.31
CA SER A 63 -10.37 -5.00 0.09
C SER A 63 -9.39 -6.16 -0.03
N ASN A 64 -8.97 -6.49 -1.26
CA ASN A 64 -8.04 -7.59 -1.50
C ASN A 64 -6.72 -7.09 -2.08
N PHE A 65 -5.62 -7.53 -1.49
CA PHE A 65 -4.26 -7.30 -1.96
C PHE A 65 -3.66 -8.64 -2.33
N ASN A 66 -3.50 -8.89 -3.63
CA ASN A 66 -3.00 -10.15 -4.14
C ASN A 66 -1.74 -9.96 -4.99
N ASN A 67 -0.70 -10.72 -4.69
CA ASN A 67 0.51 -10.80 -5.52
C ASN A 67 1.20 -9.44 -5.76
N ASN A 68 1.03 -8.46 -4.87
CA ASN A 68 1.74 -7.18 -4.98
C ASN A 68 3.15 -7.32 -4.41
N SER A 69 4.15 -6.71 -5.05
CA SER A 69 5.55 -6.96 -4.70
C SER A 69 6.42 -5.72 -4.66
N VAL A 70 7.40 -5.73 -3.75
CA VAL A 70 8.42 -4.69 -3.64
C VAL A 70 9.83 -5.29 -3.79
N THR A 71 10.72 -4.57 -4.47
CA THR A 71 12.09 -5.05 -4.73
C THR A 71 13.04 -4.80 -3.55
N ILE A 72 12.84 -3.76 -2.74
CA ILE A 72 13.79 -3.39 -1.68
C ILE A 72 13.18 -3.54 -0.28
N THR A 73 12.20 -2.71 0.09
CA THR A 73 11.61 -2.69 1.43
C THR A 73 10.13 -2.35 1.36
N GLY A 74 9.32 -3.07 2.14
CA GLY A 74 7.88 -2.89 2.28
C GLY A 74 7.02 -4.05 1.79
N GLY A 75 5.74 -4.03 2.16
CA GLY A 75 4.74 -5.03 1.79
C GLY A 75 3.84 -4.59 0.63
N ALA A 76 2.62 -5.13 0.56
CA ALA A 76 1.58 -4.57 -0.32
C ALA A 76 1.22 -3.14 0.07
N ILE A 77 1.20 -2.88 1.38
CA ILE A 77 1.01 -1.55 1.94
C ILE A 77 2.27 -1.19 2.72
N PHE A 78 2.78 0.00 2.46
CA PHE A 78 3.89 0.58 3.21
C PHE A 78 3.47 1.92 3.79
N THR A 79 3.72 2.10 5.08
CA THR A 79 3.55 3.36 5.79
C THR A 79 4.89 3.87 6.28
N ILE A 80 5.12 5.17 6.15
CA ILE A 80 6.20 5.83 6.88
C ILE A 80 5.68 6.26 8.25
N ASP A 81 6.48 6.02 9.29
CA ASP A 81 6.21 6.52 10.63
C ASP A 81 5.96 8.03 10.59
N SER A 82 4.72 8.40 10.85
CA SER A 82 4.32 9.80 10.88
C SER A 82 4.71 10.41 12.22
N LEU A 83 5.20 11.65 12.19
CA LEU A 83 5.26 12.52 13.38
C LEU A 83 3.88 12.69 14.04
N PHE A 84 2.81 12.48 13.27
CA PHE A 84 1.41 12.52 13.69
C PHE A 84 0.84 11.10 13.56
N ARG A 85 0.93 10.28 14.61
CA ARG A 85 0.44 8.89 14.67
C ARG A 85 -0.82 8.68 13.82
N ALA A 86 -0.66 8.21 12.59
CA ALA A 86 -1.76 8.09 11.64
C ALA A 86 -2.75 7.06 12.19
N ASN A 87 -4.04 7.38 12.18
CA ASN A 87 -5.07 6.40 12.50
C ASN A 87 -5.25 5.48 11.31
N MET A 88 -4.64 4.30 11.38
CA MET A 88 -4.76 3.25 10.38
C MET A 88 -5.73 2.17 10.84
N VAL A 89 -6.79 1.99 10.06
CA VAL A 89 -7.77 0.91 10.22
C VAL A 89 -7.76 0.04 8.97
N ILE A 90 -7.41 -1.23 9.14
CA ILE A 90 -7.54 -2.24 8.08
C ILE A 90 -8.45 -3.35 8.61
N ASN A 91 -9.61 -3.54 7.98
CA ASN A 91 -10.63 -4.48 8.45
C ASN A 91 -11.22 -5.28 7.27
N GLY A 92 -11.52 -6.56 7.50
CA GLY A 92 -12.15 -7.44 6.52
C GLY A 92 -11.36 -7.60 5.21
N SER A 93 -10.08 -7.24 5.20
CA SER A 93 -9.25 -7.20 4.00
C SER A 93 -8.31 -8.39 3.92
N ASN A 94 -8.08 -8.91 2.72
CA ASN A 94 -7.25 -10.10 2.49
C ASN A 94 -5.90 -9.70 1.89
N PHE A 95 -4.83 -10.32 2.40
CA PHE A 95 -3.47 -10.13 1.89
C PHE A 95 -2.86 -11.49 1.52
N THR A 96 -2.85 -11.80 0.23
CA THR A 96 -2.40 -13.08 -0.29
C THR A 96 -1.20 -12.92 -1.21
N ASN A 97 -0.16 -13.73 -1.02
CA ASN A 97 1.02 -13.77 -1.90
C ASN A 97 1.73 -12.42 -2.12
N ASN A 98 1.56 -11.45 -1.23
CA ASN A 98 2.28 -10.18 -1.32
C ASN A 98 3.72 -10.39 -0.86
N LYS A 99 4.68 -9.82 -1.58
CA LYS A 99 6.11 -10.13 -1.41
C LYS A 99 6.93 -8.88 -1.12
N ALA A 100 7.64 -8.90 -0.01
CA ALA A 100 8.75 -8.01 0.31
C ALA A 100 10.09 -8.72 0.04
N LEU A 101 11.17 -7.97 -0.19
CA LEU A 101 12.52 -8.54 -0.27
C LEU A 101 13.17 -8.67 1.12
N SER A 102 12.87 -7.74 2.03
CA SER A 102 13.07 -7.85 3.47
C SER A 102 12.10 -8.85 4.08
N SER A 103 12.38 -9.36 5.29
CA SER A 103 11.50 -10.22 6.10
C SER A 103 10.21 -9.52 6.58
N ASP A 104 9.76 -8.50 5.86
CA ASP A 104 8.58 -7.73 6.13
C ASP A 104 7.32 -8.49 5.71
N GLY A 105 6.24 -8.26 6.44
CA GLY A 105 4.93 -8.82 6.10
C GLY A 105 4.26 -8.13 4.93
N ALA A 106 3.01 -8.49 4.66
CA ALA A 106 2.20 -7.84 3.62
C ALA A 106 1.87 -6.37 3.93
N ILE A 107 2.00 -5.95 5.19
CA ILE A 107 1.87 -4.56 5.63
C ILE A 107 3.14 -4.26 6.43
N THR A 108 3.79 -3.14 6.11
CA THR A 108 5.01 -2.71 6.76
C THR A 108 4.86 -1.29 7.26
N ASN A 109 5.28 -1.04 8.50
CA ASN A 109 5.50 0.30 9.03
C ASN A 109 7.01 0.51 9.13
N GLY A 110 7.52 1.58 8.51
CA GLY A 110 8.95 1.89 8.40
C GLY A 110 9.33 3.22 9.03
#